data_AF-A0A438W3M4-F1
#
_entry.id   AF-A0A438W3M4-F1
#
_cell.length_a   1.000
_cell.length_b   1.000
_cell.length_c   1.000
_cell.angle_alpha   90.00
_cell.angle_beta   90.00
_cell.angle_gamma   90.00
#
_symmetry.space_group_name_H-M   'P 1'
#
loop_
_entity.id
_entity.type
_entity.pdbx_description
1 polymer ?
#
loop_
_entity_poly.entity_id
_entity_poly.type
_entity_poly.pdbx_seq_one_letter_code
_entity_poly.pdbx_strand_id
1 'polypeptide(L)' 'IDIQHASGTHVLCTTHIHMDEHNCLETIILQGNSLEIQRLQLEIGGLRGVKFAKLTKASSFEYNE' A
#
# COMPACT_ATOMS: atom_id res chain seq x y z
N ILE A 1 -6.12 -0.88 -9.56
CA ILE A 1 -6.82 -1.52 -8.42
C ILE A 1 -6.67 -3.05 -8.47
N ASP A 2 -6.66 -3.68 -9.64
CA ASP A 2 -6.58 -5.16 -9.79
C ASP A 2 -5.44 -5.83 -8.99
N ILE A 3 -4.25 -5.22 -8.94
CA ILE A 3 -3.11 -5.72 -8.16
C ILE A 3 -3.41 -5.73 -6.64
N GLN A 4 -4.15 -4.74 -6.15
CA GLN A 4 -4.59 -4.71 -4.74
C GLN A 4 -5.62 -5.82 -4.46
N HIS A 5 -6.53 -6.10 -5.41
CA HIS A 5 -7.55 -7.15 -5.28
C HIS A 5 -6.99 -8.57 -5.43
N ALA A 6 -5.92 -8.75 -6.22
CA ALA A 6 -5.26 -10.04 -6.41
C ALA A 6 -4.24 -10.37 -5.29
N SER A 7 -3.94 -9.40 -4.42
CA SER A 7 -3.01 -9.60 -3.32
C SER A 7 -3.58 -10.54 -2.26
N GLY A 8 -2.74 -11.41 -1.69
CA GLY A 8 -3.06 -12.20 -0.49
C GLY A 8 -3.16 -11.34 0.78
N THR A 9 -2.72 -10.08 0.72
CA THR A 9 -2.85 -9.12 1.83
C THR A 9 -4.26 -8.58 1.96
N HIS A 10 -4.70 -8.34 3.19
CA HIS A 10 -5.93 -7.59 3.43
C HIS A 10 -5.68 -6.09 3.22
N VAL A 11 -6.28 -5.54 2.17
CA VAL A 11 -6.37 -4.09 1.97
C VAL A 11 -7.53 -3.58 2.82
N LEU A 12 -7.22 -2.88 3.91
CA LEU A 12 -8.23 -2.37 4.83
C LEU A 12 -8.98 -1.18 4.22
N CYS A 13 -8.23 -0.25 3.64
CA CYS A 13 -8.76 0.86 2.86
C CYS A 13 -7.66 1.52 2.02
N THR A 14 -8.10 2.29 1.03
CA THR A 14 -7.24 3.18 0.25
C THR A 14 -7.82 4.58 0.29
N THR A 15 -7.00 5.56 0.64
CA THR A 15 -7.35 6.98 0.53
C THR A 15 -6.63 7.56 -0.68
N HIS A 16 -7.37 8.23 -1.56
CA HIS A 16 -6.86 8.82 -2.80
C HIS A 16 -7.03 10.33 -2.77
N ILE A 17 -5.98 11.06 -3.12
CA ILE A 17 -5.95 12.53 -3.18
C ILE A 17 -5.44 12.96 -4.54
N HIS A 18 -6.23 13.77 -5.25
CA HIS A 18 -5.76 14.48 -6.45
C HIS A 18 -4.92 15.68 -6.01
N MET A 19 -3.62 15.66 -6.32
CA MET A 19 -2.70 16.74 -5.97
C MET A 19 -2.73 17.86 -7.02
N ASP A 20 -2.80 17.46 -8.29
CA ASP A 20 -2.95 18.30 -9.47
C ASP A 20 -3.45 17.45 -10.65
N GLU A 21 -3.53 18.03 -11.85
CA GLU A 21 -4.02 17.35 -13.07
C GLU A 21 -3.28 16.06 -13.44
N HIS A 22 -2.02 15.90 -13.02
CA HIS A 22 -1.14 14.80 -13.41
C HIS A 22 -0.55 14.03 -12.23
N ASN A 23 -0.96 14.33 -11.01
CA ASN A 23 -0.43 13.73 -9.79
C ASN A 23 -1.56 13.34 -8.85
N CYS A 24 -1.54 12.08 -8.44
CA CYS A 24 -2.38 11.55 -7.39
C CYS A 24 -1.49 10.97 -6.29
N LEU A 25 -1.95 11.09 -5.05
CA LEU A 25 -1.36 10.44 -3.88
C LEU A 25 -2.33 9.41 -3.34
N GLU A 26 -1.85 8.19 -3.14
CA GLU A 26 -2.62 7.13 -2.52
C GLU A 26 -1.93 6.65 -1.24
N THR A 27 -2.71 6.50 -0.17
CA THR A 27 -2.31 5.76 1.03
C THR A 27 -3.14 4.48 1.11
N ILE A 28 -2.46 3.34 1.04
CA ILE A 28 -3.07 2.01 1.06
C ILE A 28 -2.74 1.40 2.42
N ILE A 29 -3.76 1.21 3.27
CA ILE A 29 -3.59 0.58 4.58
C ILE A 29 -3.69 -0.94 4.40
N LEU A 30 -2.60 -1.64 4.70
CA LEU A 30 -2.44 -3.08 4.51
C LEU A 30 -2.31 -3.79 5.85
N GLN A 31 -2.92 -4.98 5.95
CA GLN A 31 -2.74 -5.91 7.05
C GLN A 31 -2.49 -7.31 6.49
N GLY A 32 -1.51 -8.03 7.02
CA GLY A 32 -1.16 -9.36 6.52
C GLY A 32 0.27 -9.74 6.87
N ASN A 33 0.75 -10.83 6.26
CA ASN A 33 2.13 -11.24 6.46
C ASN A 33 3.10 -10.29 5.75
N SER A 34 4.33 -10.24 6.28
CA SER A 34 5.36 -9.29 5.81
C SER A 34 5.81 -9.54 4.37
N LEU A 35 5.76 -10.79 3.89
CA LEU A 35 6.22 -11.15 2.55
C LEU A 35 5.25 -10.65 1.48
N GLU A 36 3.96 -10.89 1.66
CA GLU A 36 2.91 -10.46 0.73
C GLU A 36 2.79 -8.93 0.70
N ILE A 37 2.92 -8.25 1.85
CA ILE A 37 2.93 -6.77 1.89
C ILE A 37 4.10 -6.21 1.09
N GLN A 38 5.30 -6.78 1.24
CA GLN A 38 6.47 -6.33 0.50
C GLN A 38 6.35 -6.66 -0.99
N ARG A 39 5.80 -7.82 -1.34
CA ARG A 39 5.51 -8.18 -2.73
C ARG A 39 4.55 -7.18 -3.39
N LEU A 40 3.47 -6.82 -2.71
CA LEU A 40 2.51 -5.83 -3.21
C LEU A 40 3.18 -4.46 -3.45
N GLN A 41 4.05 -4.01 -2.52
CA GLN A 41 4.79 -2.77 -2.73
C GLN A 41 5.74 -2.82 -3.93
N LEU A 42 6.42 -3.95 -4.14
CA LEU A 42 7.30 -4.14 -5.30
C LEU A 42 6.50 -4.14 -6.61
N GLU A 43 5.37 -4.84 -6.66
CA GLU A 43 4.49 -4.88 -7.83
C GLU A 43 3.94 -3.49 -8.17
N ILE A 44 3.43 -2.74 -7.19
CA ILE A 44 2.94 -1.37 -7.39
C ILE A 44 4.08 -0.44 -7.82
N GLY A 45 5.23 -0.49 -7.14
CA GLY A 45 6.37 0.36 -7.44
C GLY A 45 6.97 0.12 -8.83
N GLY A 46 6.78 -1.07 -9.41
CA GLY A 46 7.23 -1.42 -10.76
C GLY A 46 6.31 -0.96 -11.89
N LEU A 47 5.11 -0.44 -11.58
CA LEU A 47 4.16 -0.02 -12.60
C LEU A 47 4.61 1.27 -13.30
N ARG A 48 4.56 1.27 -14.62
CA ARG A 48 4.78 2.47 -15.43
C ARG A 48 3.76 3.56 -15.02
N GLY A 49 4.27 4.72 -14.61
CA GLY A 49 3.45 5.86 -14.16
C GLY A 49 3.43 6.07 -12.65
N VAL A 50 3.89 5.09 -11.86
CA VAL A 50 4.11 5.27 -10.42
C VAL A 50 5.39 6.08 -10.23
N LYS A 51 5.22 7.34 -9.81
CA LYS A 51 6.33 8.28 -9.59
C LYS A 51 7.03 8.05 -8.25
N PHE A 52 6.32 7.51 -7.26
CA PHE A 52 6.83 7.25 -5.92
C PHE A 52 6.06 6.10 -5.26
N ALA A 53 6.78 5.18 -4.61
CA ALA A 53 6.19 4.12 -3.79
C ALA A 53 7.11 3.83 -2.60
N LYS A 54 6.59 3.93 -1.38
CA LYS A 54 7.34 3.63 -0.15
C LYS A 54 6.45 2.86 0.82
N LEU A 55 7.01 1.80 1.40
CA LEU A 55 6.36 1.04 2.46
C LEU A 55 6.79 1.56 3.83
N THR A 56 5.82 1.97 4.64
CA THR A 56 6.01 2.21 6.07
C THR A 56 5.53 0.98 6.83
N LYS A 57 6.43 0.33 7.59
CA LYS A 57 6.12 -0.87 8.37
C LYS A 57 5.71 -0.46 9.79
N ALA A 58 4.63 -1.04 10.29
CA ALA A 58 4.16 -0.85 11.65
C ALA A 58 3.63 -2.18 12.20
N SER A 59 3.58 -2.30 13.52
CA SER A 59 2.95 -3.40 14.25
C SER A 59 2.02 -2.81 15.31
N SER A 60 0.98 -3.57 15.67
CA SER A 60 0.21 -3.26 16.87
C SER A 60 1.11 -3.38 18.10
N PHE A 61 0.83 -2.55 19.10
CA PHE A 61 1.27 -2.73 20.48
C PHE A 61 0.01 -2.93 21.32
N GLU A 62 0.07 -3.76 22.36
CA GLU A 62 -1.01 -3.85 23.33
C GLU A 62 -0.76 -2.85 24.47
N TYR A 63 -1.83 -2.32 25.07
CA TYR A 63 -1.74 -1.31 26.15
C TYR A 63 -1.11 -1.84 27.47
N ASN A 64 -0.63 -3.09 27.50
CA ASN A 64 -0.05 -3.73 28.68
C ASN A 64 1.33 -4.40 28.43
N GLU A 65 2.07 -3.99 27.39
CA GLU A 65 3.52 -4.25 27.29
C GLU A 65 4.35 -2.98 27.54
#